data_AF-A0A3Q4M192-F1
#
_entry.id   AF-A0A3Q4M192-F1
#
_cell.length_a   1.000
_cell.length_b   1.000
_cell.length_c   1.000
_cell.angle_alpha   90.00
_cell.angle_beta   90.00
_cell.angle_gamma   90.00
#
_symmetry.space_group_name_H-M   'P 1'
#
loop_
_entity.id
_entity.type
_entity.pdbx_description
1 polymer ?
#
loop_
_entity_poly.entity_id
_entity_poly.type
_entity_poly.pdbx_seq_one_letter_code
_entity_poly.pdbx_strand_id
1 'polypeptide(L)' 'MKRLLLLCVTAFCLGVSVAANTKEDKQFPEKDGVLQLKKGNFKRALRKHDQLLVHFCKLNIKSRTA' A
#
# COMPACT_ATOMS: atom_id res chain seq x y z
N MET A 1 -11.64 40.88 18.92
CA MET A 1 -10.50 39.96 19.19
C MET A 1 -10.88 38.48 19.11
N LYS A 2 -12.03 38.02 19.65
CA LYS A 2 -12.46 36.60 19.56
C LYS A 2 -12.66 36.04 18.14
N ARG A 3 -13.05 36.88 17.17
CA ARG A 3 -13.25 36.47 15.75
C ARG A 3 -11.93 36.19 15.02
N LEU A 4 -10.84 36.88 15.37
CA LEU A 4 -9.51 36.61 14.78
C LEU A 4 -8.96 35.26 15.22
N LEU A 5 -9.19 34.90 16.48
CA LEU A 5 -8.80 33.60 17.04
C LEU A 5 -9.52 32.44 16.33
N LEU A 6 -10.82 32.58 16.06
CA LEU A 6 -11.59 31.59 15.30
C LEU A 6 -11.06 31.39 13.86
N LEU A 7 -10.64 32.47 13.20
CA LEU A 7 -10.09 32.42 11.85
C LEU A 7 -8.73 31.74 11.80
N CYS A 8 -7.86 31.98 12.80
CA CYS A 8 -6.58 31.26 12.91
C CYS A 8 -6.77 29.75 13.14
N VAL A 9 -7.72 29.37 14.00
CA VAL A 9 -7.98 27.95 14.29
C VAL A 9 -8.52 27.23 13.06
N THR A 10 -9.42 27.86 12.30
CA THR A 10 -9.96 27.27 11.06
C THR A 10 -8.91 27.17 9.94
N ALA A 11 -8.02 28.16 9.79
CA ALA A 11 -6.92 28.08 8.83
C ALA A 11 -5.87 27.02 9.21
N PHE A 12 -5.59 26.84 10.51
CA PHE A 12 -4.60 25.86 10.99
C PHE A 12 -5.15 24.42 10.95
N CYS A 13 -6.44 24.22 11.20
CA CYS A 13 -7.09 22.91 11.13
C CYS A 13 -7.21 22.37 9.69
N LEU A 14 -7.22 23.24 8.68
CA LEU A 14 -7.25 22.84 7.27
C LEU A 14 -5.85 22.59 6.67
N GLY A 15 -4.79 23.06 7.34
CA GLY A 15 -3.41 23.01 6.83
C GLY A 15 -2.65 21.70 7.06
N VAL A 16 -3.20 20.76 7.83
CA VAL A 16 -2.52 19.48 8.14
C VAL A 16 -3.12 18.35 7.28
N SER A 17 -2.97 18.47 5.97
CA SER A 17 -3.16 17.33 5.07
C SER A 17 -1.80 16.69 4.80
N VAL A 18 -1.52 15.69 5.62
CA VAL A 18 -0.51 14.63 5.52
C VAL A 18 0.21 14.56 4.16
N ALA A 19 1.46 15.00 4.14
CA ALA A 19 2.43 14.56 3.13
C ALA A 19 2.83 13.11 3.45
N ALA A 20 1.93 12.16 3.14
CA ALA A 20 2.28 10.75 3.15
C ALA A 20 3.20 10.51 1.97
N ASN A 21 4.48 10.37 2.26
CA ASN A 21 5.53 9.83 1.40
C ASN A 21 4.98 8.96 0.27
N THR A 22 4.73 9.57 -0.89
CA THR A 22 4.48 8.86 -2.15
C THR A 22 5.82 8.30 -2.62
N LYS A 23 6.35 7.33 -1.87
CA LYS A 23 7.23 6.33 -2.45
C LYS A 23 6.34 5.65 -3.47
N GLU A 24 6.58 6.01 -4.73
CA GLU A 24 5.88 5.49 -5.90
C GLU A 24 5.34 4.11 -5.60
N ASP A 25 4.03 4.00 -5.69
CA ASP A 25 3.32 2.79 -5.38
C ASP A 25 3.60 1.81 -6.53
N LYS A 26 4.86 1.34 -6.63
CA LYS A 26 5.34 0.44 -7.68
C LYS A 26 4.31 -0.65 -7.80
N GLN A 27 3.57 -0.55 -8.90
CA GLN A 27 2.38 -1.33 -9.15
C GLN A 27 2.76 -2.81 -9.01
N PHE A 28 1.91 -3.59 -8.35
CA PHE A 28 2.17 -5.01 -8.22
C PHE A 28 2.26 -5.62 -9.63
N PRO A 29 3.23 -6.53 -9.89
CA PRO A 29 3.27 -7.20 -11.18
C PRO A 29 1.96 -7.97 -11.36
N GLU A 30 1.33 -7.82 -12.52
CA GLU A 30 0.06 -8.45 -12.83
C GLU A 30 0.23 -9.30 -14.08
N LYS A 31 -0.39 -10.47 -14.09
CA LYS A 31 -0.40 -11.36 -15.25
C LYS A 31 -1.79 -11.94 -15.38
N ASP A 32 -2.40 -11.77 -16.55
CA ASP A 32 -3.73 -12.32 -16.88
C ASP A 32 -4.82 -11.92 -15.86
N GLY A 33 -4.78 -10.68 -15.36
CA GLY A 33 -5.72 -10.20 -14.33
C GLY A 33 -5.39 -10.63 -12.91
N VAL A 34 -4.27 -11.33 -12.68
CA VAL A 34 -3.87 -11.87 -11.38
C VAL A 34 -2.60 -11.20 -10.87
N LEU A 35 -2.67 -10.63 -9.68
CA LEU A 35 -1.52 -10.04 -8.98
C LEU A 35 -0.50 -11.11 -8.61
N GLN A 36 0.74 -10.92 -9.05
CA GLN A 36 1.87 -11.78 -8.75
C GLN A 36 2.53 -11.34 -7.44
N LEU A 37 2.11 -11.99 -6.36
CA LEU A 37 2.63 -11.73 -5.03
C LEU A 37 3.81 -12.64 -4.69
N LYS A 38 4.82 -12.05 -4.06
CA LYS A 38 6.01 -12.69 -3.50
C LYS A 38 6.10 -12.33 -2.02
N LYS A 39 6.93 -13.07 -1.26
CA LYS A 39 7.15 -12.81 0.17
C LYS A 39 7.42 -11.34 0.50
N GLY A 40 8.18 -10.63 -0.35
CA GLY A 40 8.55 -9.23 -0.15
C GLY A 40 7.43 -8.20 -0.38
N ASN A 41 6.36 -8.53 -1.11
CA ASN A 41 5.30 -7.58 -1.47
C ASN A 41 3.91 -7.98 -0.94
N PHE A 42 3.73 -9.22 -0.48
CA PHE A 42 2.44 -9.74 0.02
C PHE A 42 1.87 -8.89 1.18
N LYS A 43 2.72 -8.52 2.16
CA LYS A 43 2.28 -7.68 3.30
C LYS A 43 1.85 -6.28 2.86
N ARG A 44 2.44 -5.75 1.79
CA ARG A 44 2.01 -4.46 1.21
C ARG A 44 0.66 -4.61 0.51
N ALA A 45 0.44 -5.71 -0.21
CA ALA A 45 -0.84 -5.97 -0.87
C ALA A 45 -1.99 -6.05 0.15
N LEU A 46 -1.77 -6.72 1.28
CA LEU A 46 -2.75 -6.80 2.38
C LEU A 46 -3.11 -5.44 3.00
N ARG A 47 -2.24 -4.43 2.89
CA ARG A 47 -2.53 -3.07 3.38
C ARG A 47 -3.27 -2.22 2.37
N LYS A 48 -3.14 -2.56 1.08
CA LYS A 48 -3.73 -1.80 -0.02
C LYS A 48 -5.16 -2.27 -0.34
N HIS A 49 -5.44 -3.54 -0.12
CA HIS A 49 -6.73 -4.16 -0.45
C HIS A 49 -7.38 -4.69 0.82
N ASP A 50 -8.67 -4.40 1.01
CA ASP A 50 -9.44 -4.85 2.17
C ASP A 50 -9.55 -6.37 2.23
N GLN A 51 -9.60 -7.02 1.07
CA GLN A 51 -9.69 -8.47 0.92
C GLN A 51 -8.82 -8.94 -0.26
N LEU A 52 -8.16 -10.09 -0.09
CA LEU A 52 -7.36 -10.72 -1.13
C LEU A 52 -7.72 -12.20 -1.23
N LEU A 53 -8.13 -12.64 -2.42
CA LEU A 53 -8.18 -14.05 -2.77
C LEU A 53 -6.78 -14.49 -3.22
N VAL A 54 -6.19 -15.43 -2.50
CA VAL A 54 -4.77 -15.82 -2.70
C VAL A 54 -4.69 -17.28 -3.11
N HIS A 55 -4.04 -17.54 -4.26
CA HIS A 55 -3.69 -18.88 -4.70
C HIS A 55 -2.20 -19.16 -4.47
N PHE A 56 -1.90 -20.17 -3.64
CA PHE A 56 -0.52 -20.57 -3.34
C PHE A 56 -0.04 -21.64 -4.33
N CYS A 57 0.74 -21.22 -5.34
CA CYS A 57 1.39 -22.15 -6.26
C CYS A 57 2.57 -22.86 -5.57
N LYS A 58 2.60 -24.19 -5.62
CA LYS A 58 3.76 -24.97 -5.17
C LYS A 58 4.87 -24.88 -6.23
N LEU A 59 6.02 -24.32 -5.87
CA LEU A 59 7.22 -24.39 -6.71
C LEU A 59 7.73 -25.83 -6.74
N ASN A 60 7.83 -26.41 -7.93
CA ASN A 60 8.46 -27.71 -8.15
C ASN A 60 9.98 -27.54 -8.01
N ILE A 61 10.49 -27.73 -6.79
CA ILE A 61 11.92 -27.73 -6.53
C ILE A 61 12.45 -29.08 -7.02
N LYS A 62 12.86 -29.14 -8.29
CA LYS A 62 13.67 -30.26 -8.79
C LYS A 62 14.99 -30.20 -8.02
N SER A 63 15.16 -31.03 -7.00
CA SER A 63 16.41 -31.14 -6.26
C SER A 63 17.51 -31.49 -7.27
N ARG A 64 18.43 -30.55 -7.53
CA ARG A 64 19.70 -30.90 -8.16
C ARG A 64 20.48 -31.70 -7.13
N THR A 65 20.41 -33.03 -7.22
CA THR A 65 21.44 -33.90 -6.69
C THR A 65 22.69 -33.66 -7.52
N ALA A 66 23.72 -33.10 -6.88
CA ALA A 66 25.08 -33.11 -7.37
C ALA A 66 25.74 -34.45 -7.01
#